data_AF-A0A935AK76-F1
#
_entry.id   AF-A0A935AK76-F1
#
_cell.length_a   1.000
_cell.length_b   1.000
_cell.length_c   1.000
_cell.angle_alpha   90.00
_cell.angle_beta   90.00
_cell.angle_gamma   90.00
#
_symmetry.space_group_name_H-M   'P 1'
#
loop_
_entity.id
_entity.type
_entity.pdbx_description
1 polymer ?
#
loop_
_entity_poly.entity_id
_entity_poly.type
_entity_poly.pdbx_seq_one_letter_code
_entity_poly.pdbx_strand_id
1 'polypeptide(L)'
;MDAVEIIYRLRRLGKSQAQIARDLGVTGGVVNNVIHDRITAYEVASHIAGLLTCRIEELWPARYTFKPRGPSAHRGVQKEGTPWPDQ
;
A
#
# COMPACT_ATOMS: atom_id res chain seq x y z
N MET A 1 0.60 -12.32 3.97
CA MET A 1 1.86 -12.94 4.45
C MET A 1 2.30 -12.16 5.68
N ASP A 2 2.84 -12.79 6.72
CA ASP A 2 3.34 -12.04 7.89
C ASP A 2 4.80 -11.57 7.71
N ALA A 3 5.24 -10.66 8.59
CA ALA A 3 6.60 -10.10 8.54
C ALA A 3 7.69 -11.18 8.66
N VAL A 4 7.46 -12.22 9.46
CA VAL A 4 8.43 -13.30 9.69
C VAL A 4 8.63 -14.12 8.42
N GLU A 5 7.52 -14.47 7.76
CA GLU A 5 7.52 -15.20 6.50
C GLU A 5 8.17 -14.40 5.37
N ILE A 6 7.89 -13.09 5.28
CA ILE A 6 8.56 -12.19 4.32
C ILE A 6 10.08 -12.23 4.52
N ILE A 7 10.55 -12.02 5.76
CA ILE A 7 11.97 -12.02 6.10
C ILE A 7 12.61 -13.37 5.79
N TYR A 8 11.93 -14.46 6.14
CA TYR A 8 12.41 -15.82 5.88
C TYR A 8 12.59 -16.08 4.37
N ARG A 9 11.60 -15.75 3.55
CA ARG A 9 11.67 -15.95 2.10
C ARG A 9 12.73 -15.07 1.45
N LEU A 10 12.85 -13.81 1.86
CA LEU A 10 13.92 -12.92 1.38
C LEU A 10 15.31 -13.49 1.72
N ARG A 11 15.50 -14.01 2.95
CA ARG A 11 16.76 -14.66 3.35
C ARG A 11 17.07 -15.90 2.52
N ARG A 12 16.06 -16.71 2.15
CA ARG A 12 16.25 -17.85 1.25
C ARG A 12 16.69 -17.45 -0.16
N LEU A 13 16.38 -16.24 -0.60
CA LEU A 13 16.86 -15.65 -1.86
C LEU A 13 18.22 -14.97 -1.72
N GLY A 14 18.86 -15.03 -0.54
CA GLY A 14 20.10 -14.30 -0.26
C GLY A 14 19.94 -12.78 -0.17
N LYS A 15 18.69 -12.28 -0.06
CA LYS A 15 18.39 -10.85 0.04
C LYS A 15 18.29 -10.44 1.50
N SER A 16 19.00 -9.37 1.86
CA SER A 16 18.91 -8.75 3.18
C SER A 16 18.13 -7.44 3.11
N GLN A 17 17.50 -7.03 4.21
CA GLN A 17 16.85 -5.72 4.32
C GLN A 17 17.82 -4.57 4.05
N ALA A 18 19.08 -4.70 4.48
CA ALA A 18 20.14 -3.73 4.22
C ALA A 18 20.51 -3.65 2.73
N GLN A 19 20.50 -4.77 2.00
CA GLN A 19 20.68 -4.75 0.56
C GLN A 19 19.50 -4.07 -0.14
N ILE A 20 18.26 -4.45 0.19
CA ILE A 20 17.05 -3.82 -0.36
C ILE A 20 17.04 -2.31 -0.09
N ALA A 21 17.43 -1.90 1.11
CA ALA A 21 17.53 -0.50 1.48
C ALA A 21 18.53 0.28 0.59
N ARG A 22 19.72 -0.30 0.37
CA ARG A 22 20.74 0.29 -0.53
C ARG A 22 20.27 0.33 -1.99
N ASP A 23 19.66 -0.74 -2.48
CA ASP A 23 19.17 -0.86 -3.86
C ASP A 23 18.10 0.22 -4.17
N LEU A 24 17.34 0.63 -3.15
CA LEU A 24 16.27 1.63 -3.27
C LEU A 24 16.65 3.02 -2.74
N GLY A 25 17.87 3.22 -2.24
CA GLY A 25 18.31 4.49 -1.67
C GLY A 25 17.56 4.92 -0.39
N VAL A 26 16.99 3.97 0.37
CA VAL A 26 16.27 4.21 1.63
C VAL A 26 17.03 3.69 2.83
N THR A 27 16.59 4.02 4.04
CA THR A 27 17.18 3.46 5.26
C THR A 27 16.61 2.06 5.55
N GLY A 28 17.40 1.21 6.23
CA GLY A 28 16.93 -0.10 6.68
C GLY A 28 15.68 -0.02 7.58
N GLY A 29 15.53 1.08 8.32
CA GLY A 29 14.33 1.35 9.14
C GLY A 29 13.05 1.47 8.31
N VAL A 30 13.12 2.09 7.11
CA VAL A 30 11.98 2.16 6.18
C VAL A 30 11.59 0.76 5.72
N VAL A 31 12.56 -0.03 5.27
CA VAL A 31 12.32 -1.42 4.83
C VAL A 31 11.71 -2.26 5.95
N ASN A 32 12.28 -2.17 7.16
CA ASN A 32 11.76 -2.86 8.33
C ASN A 32 10.32 -2.44 8.66
N ASN A 33 10.02 -1.13 8.68
CA ASN A 33 8.68 -0.65 8.97
C ASN A 33 7.65 -1.05 7.90
N VAL A 34 8.04 -1.14 6.63
CA VAL A 34 7.17 -1.65 5.55
C VAL A 34 6.90 -3.14 5.75
N ILE A 35 7.93 -3.96 5.99
CA ILE A 35 7.79 -5.41 6.25
C ILE A 35 6.84 -5.67 7.44
N HIS A 36 6.89 -4.83 8.47
CA HIS A 36 6.03 -4.93 9.64
C HIS A 36 4.68 -4.18 9.51
N ASP A 37 4.30 -3.72 8.31
CA ASP A 37 3.05 -3.00 8.03
C ASP A 37 2.81 -1.73 8.89
N ARG A 38 3.89 -1.13 9.38
CA ARG A 38 3.85 0.09 10.22
C ARG A 38 3.74 1.37 9.38
N ILE A 39 4.31 1.35 8.18
CA ILE A 39 4.26 2.46 7.21
C ILE A 39 3.98 1.93 5.81
N THR A 40 3.53 2.82 4.93
CA THR A 40 3.36 2.54 3.50
C THR A 40 4.49 3.17 2.69
N ALA A 41 5.17 2.37 1.87
CA ALA A 41 6.10 2.85 0.84
C ALA A 41 5.98 1.94 -0.37
N TYR A 42 5.30 2.42 -1.41
CA TYR A 42 4.92 1.60 -2.56
C TYR A 42 6.13 1.02 -3.29
N GLU A 43 7.19 1.79 -3.50
CA GLU A 43 8.40 1.32 -4.18
C GLU A 43 9.08 0.16 -3.43
N VAL A 44 9.19 0.27 -2.10
CA VAL A 44 9.75 -0.79 -1.25
C VAL A 44 8.87 -2.04 -1.28
N ALA A 45 7.56 -1.86 -1.11
CA ALA A 45 6.61 -2.96 -1.08
C ALA A 45 6.52 -3.69 -2.44
N SER A 46 6.50 -2.94 -3.55
CA SER A 46 6.53 -3.47 -4.92
C SER A 46 7.83 -4.21 -5.21
N HIS A 47 8.98 -3.66 -4.79
CA HIS A 47 10.27 -4.33 -4.94
C HIS A 47 10.32 -5.67 -4.20
N ILE A 48 9.85 -5.71 -2.94
CA ILE A 48 9.77 -6.96 -2.15
C ILE A 48 8.82 -7.95 -2.81
N ALA A 49 7.65 -7.50 -3.29
CA ALA A 49 6.69 -8.34 -4.00
C ALA A 49 7.29 -8.95 -5.28
N GLY A 50 8.03 -8.15 -6.04
CA GLY A 50 8.79 -8.60 -7.21
C GLY A 50 9.84 -9.67 -6.87
N LEU A 51 10.61 -9.47 -5.80
CA LEU A 51 11.59 -10.47 -5.33
C LEU A 51 10.91 -11.79 -4.94
N LEU A 52 9.74 -11.72 -4.31
CA LEU A 52 9.00 -12.88 -3.83
C LEU A 52 8.07 -13.50 -4.90
N THR A 53 8.03 -12.92 -6.09
CA THR A 53 7.16 -13.36 -7.21
C THR A 53 5.70 -13.50 -6.77
N CYS A 54 5.21 -12.52 -6.01
CA CYS A 54 3.82 -12.47 -5.55
C CYS A 54 3.26 -11.06 -5.75
N ARG A 55 1.94 -10.93 -5.58
CA ARG A 55 1.30 -9.62 -5.66
C ARG A 55 1.45 -8.85 -4.34
N ILE A 56 1.49 -7.53 -4.43
CA ILE A 56 1.68 -6.64 -3.27
C ILE A 56 0.53 -6.79 -2.26
N GLU A 57 -0.68 -7.11 -2.71
CA GLU A 57 -1.86 -7.33 -1.86
C GLU A 57 -1.80 -8.67 -1.11
N GLU A 58 -0.99 -9.63 -1.56
CA GLU A 58 -0.79 -10.90 -0.83
C GLU A 58 0.13 -10.71 0.37
N LEU A 59 1.04 -9.74 0.28
CA LEU A 59 1.93 -9.32 1.35
C LEU A 59 1.20 -8.39 2.33
N TRP A 60 0.57 -7.34 1.83
CA TRP A 60 -0.13 -6.32 2.62
C TRP A 60 -1.56 -6.07 2.11
N PRO A 61 -2.51 -6.98 2.40
CA PRO A 61 -3.88 -6.92 1.86
C PRO A 61 -4.64 -5.67 2.27
N ALA A 62 -4.39 -5.12 3.45
CA ALA A 62 -5.09 -3.94 3.95
C ALA A 62 -4.60 -2.61 3.32
N ARG A 63 -3.41 -2.58 2.69
CA ARG A 63 -2.75 -1.35 2.26
C ARG A 63 -2.85 -1.07 0.77
N TYR A 64 -2.62 -2.10 -0.03
CA TYR A 64 -2.47 -1.94 -1.48
C TYR A 64 -3.64 -2.52 -2.28
N THR A 65 -4.67 -3.02 -1.59
CA THR A 65 -5.92 -3.38 -2.28
C THR A 65 -6.57 -2.14 -2.84
N PHE A 66 -6.71 -2.10 -4.16
CA PHE A 66 -7.54 -1.11 -4.82
C PHE A 66 -9.00 -1.33 -4.40
N LYS A 67 -9.49 -0.56 -3.43
CA LYS A 67 -10.93 -0.48 -3.17
C LYS A 67 -11.51 0.34 -4.32
N PRO A 68 -12.41 -0.22 -5.16
CA PRO A 68 -13.15 0.60 -6.10
C PRO A 68 -13.78 1.72 -5.28
N ARG A 69 -13.41 2.96 -5.57
CA ARG A 69 -14.15 4.10 -5.06
C ARG A 69 -15.51 3.98 -5.71
N GLY A 70 -16.46 3.32 -5.04
CA GLY A 70 -17.86 3.35 -5.43
C GLY A 70 -18.24 4.81 -5.68
N PRO A 71 -19.15 5.09 -6.64
CA PRO A 71 -19.48 6.45 -7.02
C PRO A 71 -19.67 7.28 -5.75
N SER A 72 -18.83 8.31 -5.56
CA SER A 72 -18.91 9.18 -4.40
C SER A 72 -20.37 9.59 -4.21
N ALA A 73 -21.00 9.12 -3.14
CA ALA A 73 -22.37 9.48 -2.77
C ALA A 73 -22.54 10.99 -2.48
N HIS A 74 -21.47 11.77 -2.62
CA HIS A 74 -21.44 13.22 -2.49
C HIS A 74 -21.45 13.98 -3.83
N ARG A 75 -21.74 13.32 -4.97
CA ARG A 75 -22.03 14.06 -6.21
C ARG A 75 -23.51 14.46 -6.26
N GLY A 76 -23.82 15.56 -5.56
CA GLY A 76 -24.91 16.46 -5.91
C GLY A 76 -26.34 15.96 -5.72
N VAL A 77 -26.85 16.00 -4.49
CA VAL A 77 -28.21 16.51 -4.31
C VAL A 77 -28.10 18.03 -4.44
N GLN A 78 -28.06 18.51 -5.68
CA GLN A 78 -28.54 19.87 -5.95
C GLN A 78 -30.01 19.82 -5.57
N LYS A 79 -30.36 20.46 -4.44
CA LYS A 79 -31.76 20.72 -4.14
C LYS A 79 -32.27 21.62 -5.24
N GLU A 80 -33.10 21.01 -6.07
CA GLU A 80 -33.99 21.62 -7.04
C GLU A 80 -34.57 22.93 -6.47
N GLY A 81 -34.54 23.97 -7.30
CA GLY A 81 -34.80 25.34 -6.90
C GLY A 81 -36.10 25.49 -6.12
N THR A 82 -36.02 26.13 -4.96
CA THR A 82 -37.17 26.76 -4.33
C THR A 82 -37.57 27.94 -5.23
N PRO A 83 -38.80 27.99 -5.77
CA PRO A 83 -39.31 29.22 -6.35
C PRO A 83 -39.41 30.26 -5.23
N TRP A 84 -38.82 31.43 -5.46
CA TRP A 84 -39.06 32.60 -4.61
C TRP A 84 -40.56 32.90 -4.58
N PRO A 85 -41.20 33.06 -3.41
CA PRO A 85 -42.54 33.62 -3.39
C PRO A 85 -42.44 35.10 -3.77
N ASP A 86 -43.16 35.43 -4.83
CA ASP A 86 -43.57 36.80 -5.13
C ASP A 86 -44.46 37.28 -3.97
N GLN A 87 -44.13 38.45 -3.40
CA GLN A 87 -44.94 39.42 -2.62
C GLN A 87 -44.10 40.08 -1.51
#